data_AF-A0A9E3D1B8-F1
#
_entry.id   AF-A0A9E3D1B8-F1
#
_cell.length_a   1.000
_cell.length_b   1.000
_cell.length_c   1.000
_cell.angle_alpha   90.00
_cell.angle_beta   90.00
_cell.angle_gamma   90.00
#
_symmetry.space_group_name_H-M   'P 1'
#
loop_
_entity.id
_entity.type
_entity.pdbx_description
1 polymer ?
#
loop_
_entity_poly.entity_id
_entity_poly.type
_entity_poly.pdbx_seq_one_letter_code
_entity_poly.pdbx_strand_id
1 'polypeptide(L)' 'MSILVTGAAGFIGFHVTKALLERGERVIGIDNLNEYYDVHLKEARLAR' A
#
# COMPACT_ATOMS: atom_id res chain seq x y z
N MET A 1 -5.91 16.76 -5.44
CA MET A 1 -6.12 15.57 -6.30
C MET A 1 -5.91 14.33 -5.44
N SER A 2 -6.59 13.22 -5.69
CA SER A 2 -6.34 11.95 -4.97
C SER A 2 -5.56 11.00 -5.89
N ILE A 3 -4.55 10.30 -5.36
CA ILE A 3 -3.76 9.30 -6.10
C ILE A 3 -4.25 7.90 -5.73
N LEU A 4 -4.61 7.09 -6.72
CA LEU A 4 -4.95 5.67 -6.53
C LEU A 4 -3.69 4.81 -6.67
N VAL A 5 -3.36 4.02 -5.65
CA VAL A 5 -2.29 3.03 -5.69
C VAL A 5 -2.91 1.63 -5.61
N THR A 6 -2.72 0.83 -6.66
CA THR A 6 -3.13 -0.58 -6.69
C THR A 6 -2.00 -1.48 -6.19
N GLY A 7 -2.34 -2.57 -5.51
CA GLY A 7 -1.35 -3.42 -4.84
C GLY A 7 -0.65 -2.72 -3.67
N ALA A 8 -1.39 -1.87 -2.93
CA ALA A 8 -0.82 -0.99 -1.91
C ALA A 8 -0.15 -1.74 -0.73
N ALA A 9 -0.53 -3.00 -0.48
CA ALA A 9 0.12 -3.84 0.53
C ALA A 9 1.26 -4.71 -0.04
N GLY A 10 1.45 -4.67 -1.36
CA GLY A 10 2.59 -5.30 -2.05
C GLY A 10 3.92 -4.61 -1.74
N PHE A 11 5.02 -5.19 -2.21
CA PHE A 11 6.36 -4.68 -1.91
C PHE A 11 6.58 -3.25 -2.43
N ILE A 12 6.31 -3.01 -3.71
CA ILE A 12 6.47 -1.69 -4.34
C ILE A 12 5.35 -0.74 -3.89
N GLY A 13 4.10 -1.20 -3.93
CA GLY A 13 2.94 -0.38 -3.58
C GLY A 13 2.99 0.19 -2.17
N PHE A 14 3.53 -0.56 -1.19
CA PHE A 14 3.72 -0.07 0.17
C PHE A 14 4.71 1.11 0.21
N HIS A 15 5.89 0.98 -0.40
CA HIS A 15 6.90 2.03 -0.40
C HIS A 15 6.46 3.27 -1.19
N VAL A 16 5.73 3.07 -2.29
CA VAL A 16 5.15 4.16 -3.08
C VAL A 16 4.08 4.90 -2.29
N THR A 17 3.14 4.18 -1.68
CA THR A 17 2.09 4.77 -0.82
C THR A 17 2.71 5.59 0.29
N LYS A 18 3.71 5.04 0.99
CA LYS A 18 4.43 5.73 2.06
C LYS A 18 5.08 7.01 1.56
N ALA A 19 5.85 6.96 0.48
CA ALA A 19 6.54 8.14 -0.07
C ALA A 19 5.57 9.24 -0.53
N LEU A 20 4.40 8.87 -1.09
CA LEU A 20 3.36 9.83 -1.48
C LEU A 20 2.71 10.48 -0.26
N LEU A 21 2.39 9.70 0.77
CA LEU A 21 1.84 10.23 2.02
C LEU A 21 2.84 11.17 2.73
N GLU A 22 4.13 10.82 2.78
CA GLU A 22 5.20 11.67 3.34
C GLU A 22 5.37 13.00 2.59
N ARG A 23 5.01 13.04 1.30
CA ARG A 23 4.96 14.28 0.50
C ARG A 23 3.71 15.13 0.74
N GLY A 24 2.76 14.66 1.56
CA GLY A 24 1.48 15.34 1.83
C GLY A 24 0.40 15.07 0.79
N GLU A 25 0.57 14.09 -0.10
CA GLU A 25 -0.43 13.72 -1.10
C GLU A 25 -1.58 12.94 -0.46
N ARG A 26 -2.79 13.08 -1.00
CA ARG A 26 -3.92 12.22 -0.63
C ARG A 26 -3.85 10.93 -1.44
N VAL A 27 -3.71 9.79 -0.76
CA VAL A 27 -3.61 8.46 -1.41
C VAL A 27 -4.82 7.59 -1.06
N ILE A 28 -5.34 6.88 -2.05
CA ILE A 28 -6.31 5.79 -1.90
C ILE A 28 -5.58 4.51 -2.30
N GLY A 29 -5.32 3.62 -1.35
CA GLY A 29 -4.67 2.34 -1.59
C GLY A 29 -5.69 1.21 -1.71
N ILE A 30 -5.53 0.31 -2.69
CA ILE A 30 -6.30 -0.93 -2.78
C ILE A 30 -5.37 -2.14 -2.94
N ASP A 31 -5.70 -3.23 -2.28
CA ASP A 31 -5.02 -4.53 -2.39
C ASP A 31 -6.05 -5.62 -2.12
N ASN A 32 -5.96 -6.76 -2.82
CA ASN A 32 -6.87 -7.88 -2.63
C ASN A 32 -6.37 -8.89 -1.58
N LEU A 33 -5.19 -8.66 -1.00
CA LEU A 33 -4.57 -9.52 -0.01
C LEU A 33 -4.45 -10.99 -0.44
N ASN A 34 -4.27 -11.25 -1.74
CA ASN A 34 -4.05 -12.61 -2.23
C ASN A 34 -2.79 -13.26 -1.63
N GLU A 35 -2.73 -14.59 -1.68
CA GLU A 35 -1.68 -15.42 -1.08
C GLU A 35 -0.36 -15.48 -1.89
N TYR A 36 -0.19 -14.62 -2.91
CA TYR A 36 1.08 -14.56 -3.67
C TYR A 36 2.27 -14.15 -2.78
N TYR A 37 2.01 -13.34 -1.76
CA TYR A 37 2.89 -13.15 -0.61
C TYR A 37 2.15 -13.64 0.64
N ASP A 38 2.91 -13.95 1.69
CA ASP A 38 2.34 -14.19 3.02
C ASP A 38 1.38 -13.06 3.40
N VAL A 39 0.15 -13.43 3.73
CA VAL A 39 -0.91 -12.48 4.10
C VAL A 39 -0.51 -11.68 5.33
N HIS A 40 0.18 -12.29 6.29
CA HIS A 40 0.66 -11.61 7.50
C HIS A 40 1.68 -10.52 7.17
N LEU A 41 2.50 -10.70 6.11
CA LEU A 41 3.39 -9.64 5.63
C LEU A 41 2.60 -8.45 5.07
N LYS A 42 1.49 -8.70 4.35
CA LYS A 42 0.62 -7.65 3.83
C LYS A 42 -0.14 -6.95 4.96
N GLU A 43 -0.66 -7.69 5.93
CA GLU A 43 -1.32 -7.16 7.13
C GLU A 43 -0.35 -6.26 7.94
N ALA A 44 0.88 -6.71 8.16
CA ALA A 44 1.90 -5.93 8.85
C ALA A 44 2.24 -4.61 8.13
N ARG A 45 2.10 -4.56 6.80
CA ARG A 45 2.26 -3.33 6.01
C ARG A 45 1.06 -2.39 6.13
N LEU A 46 -0.15 -2.93 6.23
CA LEU A 46 -1.39 -2.15 6.40
C LEU A 46 -1.56 -1.58 7.82
N ALA A 47 -0.94 -2.19 8.82
CA ALA A 47 -1.00 -1.73 10.22
C ALA A 47 -0.08 -0.52 10.53
N ARG A 48 0.60 0.04 9.52
CA ARG A 48 1.51 1.19 9.63
C ARG A 48 0.88 2.46 9.08
#